data_AF-A0A8I2YCU0-F1
#
_entry.id   AF-A0A8I2YCU0-F1
#
_cell.length_a   1.000
_cell.length_b   1.000
_cell.length_c   1.000
_cell.angle_alpha   90.00
_cell.angle_beta   90.00
_cell.angle_gamma   90.00
#
_symmetry.space_group_name_H-M   'P 1'
#
loop_
_entity.id
_entity.type
_entity.pdbx_description
1 polymer ?
#
loop_
_entity_poly.entity_id
_entity_poly.type
_entity_poly.pdbx_seq_one_letter_code
_entity_poly.pdbx_strand_id
1 'polypeptide(L)'
;MVEAFGKHWGNHSSLKVGPVNRSGSPMFTINHFNGPVSYSSEGFLEHNFDSLNPDVISLLCGSLASASDSAEGVGSANPFVKGLFSAKAIATQAQPKNEDTIISAQQPIKPMHTMSMCHKGTIKRMAMLHEDTAVEEQEADNTPNSSSGLTL
;
A
#
# COMPACT_ATOMS: atom_id res chain seq x y z
N MET A 1 -14.64 -12.86 10.23
CA MET A 1 -13.58 -11.82 10.16
C MET A 1 -13.26 -11.26 11.55
N VAL A 2 -14.20 -10.63 12.27
CA VAL A 2 -13.93 -10.03 13.61
C VAL A 2 -13.38 -11.04 14.63
N GLU A 3 -13.81 -12.31 14.58
CA GLU A 3 -13.24 -13.37 15.42
C GLU A 3 -11.74 -13.60 15.18
N ALA A 4 -11.28 -13.50 13.94
CA ALA A 4 -9.86 -13.63 13.62
C ALA A 4 -9.07 -12.45 14.22
N PHE A 5 -9.66 -11.25 14.22
CA PHE A 5 -9.04 -10.09 14.88
C PHE A 5 -8.91 -10.30 16.39
N GLY A 6 -9.93 -10.86 17.03
CA GLY A 6 -9.86 -11.24 18.44
C GLY A 6 -8.76 -12.28 18.73
N LYS A 7 -8.64 -13.31 17.87
CA LYS A 7 -7.63 -14.36 18.03
C LYS A 7 -6.18 -13.85 17.89
N HIS A 8 -5.93 -12.98 16.92
CA HIS A 8 -4.58 -12.53 16.61
C HIS A 8 -4.16 -11.25 17.36
N TRP A 9 -5.09 -10.34 17.61
CA TRP A 9 -4.82 -9.01 18.19
C TRP A 9 -5.65 -8.70 19.42
N GLY A 10 -6.32 -9.68 20.03
CA GLY A 10 -7.14 -9.47 21.23
C GLY A 10 -6.38 -8.89 22.43
N ASN A 11 -5.05 -9.09 22.49
CA ASN A 11 -4.19 -8.54 23.53
C ASN A 11 -3.69 -7.11 23.23
N HIS A 12 -4.02 -6.55 22.06
CA HIS A 12 -3.55 -5.23 21.67
C HIS A 12 -4.36 -4.14 22.39
N SER A 13 -3.69 -3.22 23.09
CA SER A 13 -4.33 -2.19 23.92
C SER A 13 -5.24 -1.24 23.13
N SER A 14 -5.02 -1.11 21.81
CA SER A 14 -5.85 -0.29 20.95
C SER A 14 -7.03 -1.02 20.31
N LEU A 15 -7.14 -2.35 20.44
CA LEU A 15 -8.23 -3.11 19.84
C LEU A 15 -9.14 -3.68 20.93
N LYS A 16 -10.45 -3.48 20.77
CA LYS A 16 -11.47 -4.14 21.58
C LYS A 16 -12.54 -4.75 20.69
N VAL A 17 -12.75 -6.06 20.79
CA VAL A 17 -13.86 -6.72 20.11
C VAL A 17 -15.14 -6.44 20.89
N GLY A 18 -16.14 -5.86 20.22
CA GLY A 18 -17.41 -5.47 20.82
C GLY A 18 -18.49 -6.55 20.66
N PRO A 19 -19.64 -6.38 21.34
CA PRO A 19 -20.78 -7.25 21.16
C PRO A 19 -21.37 -7.11 19.74
N VAL A 20 -22.16 -8.10 19.37
CA VAL A 20 -22.97 -8.06 18.15
C VAL A 20 -24.00 -6.94 18.27
N ASN A 21 -24.16 -6.15 17.21
CA ASN A 21 -25.12 -5.05 17.19
C ASN A 21 -26.58 -5.55 17.03
N ARG A 22 -27.54 -4.61 16.96
CA ARG A 22 -28.96 -4.93 16.79
C ARG A 22 -29.28 -5.60 15.45
N SER A 23 -28.46 -5.42 14.41
CA SER A 23 -28.62 -6.05 13.09
C SER A 23 -27.94 -7.41 12.97
N GLY A 24 -27.27 -7.90 14.02
CA GLY A 24 -26.60 -9.20 14.01
C GLY A 24 -25.17 -9.18 13.46
N SER A 25 -24.64 -8.02 13.07
CA SER A 25 -23.25 -7.87 12.63
C SER A 25 -22.31 -7.58 13.82
N PRO A 26 -21.15 -8.27 13.90
CA PRO A 26 -20.21 -8.03 14.98
C PRO A 26 -19.54 -6.65 14.83
N MET A 27 -19.24 -6.01 15.96
CA MET A 27 -18.55 -4.73 16.00
C MET A 27 -17.16 -4.86 16.64
N PHE A 28 -16.25 -3.96 16.29
CA PHE A 28 -14.97 -3.84 16.97
C PHE A 28 -14.63 -2.36 17.13
N THR A 29 -13.87 -2.03 18.17
CA THR A 29 -13.46 -0.67 18.49
C THR A 29 -11.95 -0.55 18.37
N ILE A 30 -11.50 0.48 17.68
CA ILE A 30 -10.08 0.84 17.57
C ILE A 30 -9.86 2.16 18.31
N ASN A 31 -8.87 2.20 19.20
CA ASN A 31 -8.40 3.42 19.83
C ASN A 31 -7.44 4.13 18.87
N HIS A 32 -7.92 5.17 18.20
CA HIS A 32 -7.08 6.06 17.40
C HIS A 32 -6.44 7.13 18.28
N PHE A 33 -5.50 7.91 17.72
CA PHE A 33 -4.94 9.08 18.41
C PHE A 33 -6.03 10.07 18.83
N ASN A 34 -7.10 10.16 18.02
CA ASN A 34 -8.24 11.06 18.23
C ASN A 34 -9.36 10.43 19.08
N GLY A 35 -9.12 9.27 19.68
CA GLY A 35 -10.06 8.55 20.53
C GLY A 35 -10.59 7.23 19.96
N PRO A 36 -11.42 6.51 20.73
CA PRO A 36 -12.01 5.24 20.33
C PRO A 36 -13.09 5.42 19.25
N VAL A 37 -13.01 4.63 18.19
CA VAL A 37 -14.02 4.55 17.13
C VAL A 37 -14.51 3.11 16.99
N SER A 38 -15.83 2.92 17.03
CA SER A 38 -16.47 1.62 16.83
C SER A 38 -16.89 1.44 15.37
N TYR A 39 -16.46 0.33 14.78
CA TYR A 39 -16.74 -0.07 13.41
C TYR A 39 -17.71 -1.25 13.40
N SER A 40 -18.66 -1.21 12.48
CA SER A 40 -19.47 -2.38 12.11
C SER A 40 -18.68 -3.23 11.11
N SER A 41 -18.69 -4.56 11.28
CA SER A 41 -18.09 -5.45 10.30
C SER A 41 -19.03 -5.84 9.16
N GLU A 42 -20.21 -5.23 9.11
CA GLU A 42 -21.22 -5.44 8.07
C GLU A 42 -20.66 -5.07 6.70
N GLY A 43 -20.81 -5.96 5.72
CA GLY A 43 -20.31 -5.77 4.36
C GLY A 43 -18.79 -5.63 4.23
N PHE A 44 -17.99 -5.73 5.30
CA PHE A 44 -16.57 -5.37 5.26
C PHE A 44 -15.77 -6.20 4.26
N LEU A 45 -16.04 -7.51 4.16
CA LEU A 45 -15.37 -8.38 3.18
C LEU A 45 -15.85 -8.11 1.75
N GLU A 46 -17.14 -7.78 1.57
CA GLU A 46 -17.73 -7.49 0.26
C GLU A 46 -17.15 -6.18 -0.30
N HIS A 47 -17.12 -5.14 0.54
CA HIS A 47 -16.49 -3.86 0.22
C HIS A 47 -14.99 -3.96 0.02
N ASN A 48 -14.30 -4.87 0.72
CA ASN A 48 -12.87 -5.08 0.49
C ASN A 48 -12.59 -5.91 -0.78
N PHE A 49 -13.55 -6.72 -1.22
CA PHE A 49 -13.39 -7.54 -2.42
C PHE A 49 -13.70 -6.75 -3.70
N ASP A 50 -14.45 -5.63 -3.62
CA ASP A 50 -14.74 -4.73 -4.76
C ASP A 50 -15.19 -5.48 -6.02
N SER A 51 -16.10 -6.45 -5.85
CA SER A 51 -16.65 -7.23 -6.96
C SER A 51 -17.57 -6.38 -7.81
N LEU A 52 -17.38 -6.44 -9.12
CA LEU A 52 -18.23 -5.79 -10.10
C LEU A 52 -19.03 -6.84 -10.87
N ASN A 53 -20.25 -6.47 -11.29
CA ASN A 53 -21.07 -7.35 -12.12
C ASN A 53 -20.44 -7.47 -13.52
N PRO A 54 -20.06 -8.69 -13.97
CA PRO A 54 -19.42 -8.90 -15.26
C PRO A 54 -20.32 -8.52 -16.45
N ASP A 55 -21.64 -8.64 -16.33
CA ASP A 55 -22.58 -8.33 -17.40
C ASP A 55 -22.60 -6.83 -17.72
N VAL A 56 -22.51 -5.98 -16.68
CA VAL A 56 -22.45 -4.53 -16.84
C VAL A 56 -21.14 -4.12 -17.52
N ILE A 57 -20.04 -4.78 -17.19
CA ILE A 57 -18.74 -4.50 -17.81
C ILE A 57 -18.73 -4.98 -19.25
N SER A 58 -19.29 -6.15 -19.54
CA SER A 58 -19.47 -6.64 -20.91
C SER A 58 -20.31 -5.67 -21.75
N LEU A 59 -21.40 -5.13 -21.18
CA LEU A 59 -22.24 -4.13 -21.84
C LEU A 59 -21.51 -2.81 -22.10
N LEU A 60 -20.67 -2.34 -21.17
CA LEU A 60 -19.98 -1.06 -21.30
C LEU A 60 -18.75 -1.14 -22.21
N CYS A 61 -17.99 -2.24 -22.15
CA CYS A 61 -16.78 -2.45 -22.96
C CYS A 61 -17.12 -2.91 -24.39
N GLY A 62 -18.09 -3.81 -24.53
CA GLY A 62 -18.25 -4.61 -25.72
C GLY A 62 -17.28 -5.80 -25.80
N SER A 63 -17.20 -6.45 -26.96
CA SER A 63 -16.28 -7.58 -27.18
C SER A 63 -14.83 -7.11 -27.04
N LEU A 64 -14.09 -7.74 -26.11
CA LEU A 64 -12.69 -7.46 -25.81
C LEU A 64 -11.75 -7.79 -27.00
N ALA A 65 -12.20 -8.63 -27.94
CA ALA A 65 -11.44 -9.02 -29.13
C ALA A 65 -11.35 -7.91 -30.20
N SER A 66 -12.25 -6.91 -30.19
CA SER A 66 -12.22 -5.79 -31.12
C SER A 66 -11.65 -4.54 -30.45
N ALA A 67 -10.37 -4.59 -30.08
CA ALA A 67 -9.56 -3.40 -29.84
C ALA A 67 -9.20 -2.66 -31.16
N SER A 68 -9.77 -3.07 -32.29
CA SER A 68 -9.76 -2.29 -33.53
C SER A 68 -10.96 -1.33 -33.54
N ASP A 69 -10.67 -0.05 -33.75
CA ASP A 69 -11.56 1.12 -33.76
C ASP A 69 -12.76 1.09 -34.76
N SER A 70 -13.28 -0.08 -35.16
CA SER A 70 -14.29 -0.19 -36.23
C SER A 70 -15.37 -1.24 -36.02
N ALA A 71 -15.52 -1.82 -34.83
CA ALA A 71 -16.71 -2.60 -34.49
C ALA A 71 -17.81 -1.67 -33.93
N GLU A 72 -18.53 -1.00 -34.82
CA GLU A 72 -19.79 -0.34 -34.49
C GLU A 72 -20.76 -1.36 -33.87
N GLY A 73 -21.13 -1.16 -32.60
CA GLY A 73 -22.33 -1.79 -32.04
C GLY A 73 -22.15 -2.74 -30.85
N VAL A 74 -20.94 -3.06 -30.43
CA VAL A 74 -20.72 -3.89 -29.23
C VAL A 74 -20.07 -3.00 -28.17
N GLY A 75 -20.83 -2.53 -27.17
CA GLY A 75 -20.32 -1.68 -26.08
C GLY A 75 -20.92 -0.27 -26.01
N SER A 76 -20.46 0.55 -25.05
CA SER A 76 -20.93 1.93 -24.87
C SER A 76 -20.65 2.83 -26.07
N ALA A 77 -21.59 3.70 -26.44
CA ALA A 77 -21.41 4.67 -27.53
C ALA A 77 -20.38 5.77 -27.17
N ASN A 78 -20.12 5.99 -25.88
CA ASN A 78 -19.16 7.00 -25.44
C ASN A 78 -17.75 6.39 -25.35
N PRO A 79 -16.78 6.88 -26.16
CA PRO A 79 -15.42 6.37 -26.15
C PRO A 79 -14.71 6.58 -24.80
N PHE A 80 -15.04 7.65 -24.06
CA PHE A 80 -14.51 7.87 -22.72
C PHE A 80 -14.95 6.78 -21.75
N VAL A 81 -16.23 6.38 -21.80
CA VAL A 81 -16.77 5.32 -20.97
C VAL A 81 -16.14 3.98 -21.33
N LYS A 82 -16.01 3.65 -22.63
CA LYS A 82 -15.27 2.46 -23.07
C LYS A 82 -13.82 2.44 -22.53
N GLY A 83 -13.15 3.59 -22.55
CA GLY A 83 -11.80 3.75 -22.02
C GLY A 83 -11.69 3.45 -20.52
N LEU A 84 -12.65 3.93 -19.72
CA LEU A 84 -12.67 3.71 -18.26
C LEU A 84 -12.81 2.23 -17.87
N PHE A 85 -13.59 1.46 -18.64
CA PHE A 85 -13.88 0.06 -18.32
C PHE A 85 -12.97 -0.93 -19.06
N SER A 86 -12.02 -0.46 -19.86
CA SER A 86 -11.06 -1.32 -20.58
C SER A 86 -10.28 -2.26 -19.65
N ALA A 87 -9.83 -3.42 -20.16
CA ALA A 87 -9.13 -4.47 -19.40
C ALA A 87 -7.82 -4.01 -18.71
N LYS A 88 -7.32 -2.81 -19.02
CA LYS A 88 -6.17 -2.20 -18.32
C LYS A 88 -6.58 -1.54 -16.99
N ALA A 89 -7.81 -1.06 -16.90
CA ALA A 89 -8.36 -0.36 -15.74
C ALA A 89 -9.09 -1.31 -14.78
N ILE A 90 -9.62 -2.44 -15.28
CA ILE A 90 -10.39 -3.42 -14.50
C ILE A 90 -9.74 -4.81 -14.65
N ALA A 91 -9.62 -5.54 -13.54
CA ALA A 91 -9.18 -6.93 -13.58
C ALA A 91 -10.37 -7.81 -13.94
N THR A 92 -10.38 -8.36 -15.16
CA THR A 92 -11.44 -9.25 -15.66
C THR A 92 -10.92 -10.67 -15.81
N GLN A 93 -11.68 -11.66 -15.36
CA GLN A 93 -11.40 -13.08 -15.59
C GLN A 93 -12.35 -13.61 -16.67
N ALA A 94 -11.79 -14.09 -17.78
CA ALA A 94 -12.55 -14.68 -18.88
C ALA A 94 -12.76 -16.19 -18.73
N GLN A 95 -13.75 -16.73 -19.43
CA GLN A 95 -14.00 -18.16 -19.49
C GLN A 95 -12.88 -18.88 -20.25
N PRO A 96 -12.31 -20.00 -19.73
CA PRO A 96 -11.20 -20.69 -20.40
C PRO A 96 -11.50 -21.23 -21.79
N LYS A 97 -12.79 -21.38 -22.13
CA LYS A 97 -13.28 -21.86 -23.43
C LYS A 97 -13.76 -20.74 -24.36
N ASN A 98 -14.00 -19.55 -23.82
CA ASN A 98 -14.48 -18.39 -24.58
C ASN A 98 -13.92 -17.11 -23.96
N GLU A 99 -12.92 -16.53 -24.63
CA GLU A 99 -12.19 -15.35 -24.13
C GLU A 99 -13.06 -14.08 -24.11
N ASP A 100 -14.17 -14.05 -24.85
CA ASP A 100 -15.12 -12.92 -24.87
C ASP A 100 -16.08 -12.91 -23.67
N THR A 101 -16.22 -14.03 -22.96
CA THR A 101 -17.16 -14.13 -21.82
C THR A 101 -16.45 -13.84 -20.51
N ILE A 102 -16.80 -12.71 -19.90
CA ILE A 102 -16.28 -12.30 -18.59
C ILE A 102 -17.07 -13.04 -17.51
N ILE A 103 -16.39 -13.81 -16.67
CA ILE A 103 -17.00 -14.56 -15.55
C ILE A 103 -16.94 -13.75 -14.26
N SER A 104 -15.87 -13.00 -14.06
CA SER A 104 -15.71 -12.15 -12.89
C SER A 104 -14.99 -10.86 -13.27
N ALA A 105 -15.31 -9.81 -12.54
CA ALA A 105 -14.62 -8.55 -12.65
C ALA A 105 -14.39 -7.95 -11.26
N GLN A 106 -13.21 -7.39 -11.10
CA GLN A 106 -12.76 -6.82 -9.85
C GLN A 106 -11.98 -5.53 -10.13
N GLN A 107 -12.17 -4.53 -9.26
CA GLN A 107 -11.33 -3.35 -9.30
C GLN A 107 -9.90 -3.74 -8.87
N PRO A 108 -8.85 -3.45 -9.67
CA PRO A 108 -7.48 -3.77 -9.29
C PRO A 108 -7.03 -2.86 -8.16
N ILE A 109 -7.04 -3.38 -6.94
CA ILE A 109 -6.61 -2.67 -5.72
C ILE A 109 -5.09 -2.81 -5.58
N LYS A 110 -4.33 -2.01 -6.34
CA LYS A 110 -2.90 -1.83 -6.05
C LYS A 110 -2.80 -0.89 -4.85
N PRO A 111 -1.94 -1.18 -3.85
CA PRO A 111 -1.72 -0.24 -2.77
C PRO A 111 -1.25 1.09 -3.37
N MET A 112 -2.02 2.17 -3.14
CA MET A 112 -1.74 3.50 -3.68
C MET A 112 -0.39 4.06 -3.20
N HIS A 113 0.14 3.49 -2.13
CA HIS A 113 1.42 3.84 -1.55
C HIS A 113 2.29 2.58 -1.49
N THR A 114 3.48 2.66 -2.07
CA THR A 114 4.52 1.63 -1.89
C THR A 114 5.08 1.73 -0.47
N MET A 115 5.36 0.61 0.20
CA MET A 115 5.88 0.69 1.57
C MET A 115 7.14 1.55 1.63
N SER A 116 7.11 2.60 2.46
CA SER A 116 8.29 3.45 2.70
C SER A 116 9.30 2.67 3.54
N MET A 117 10.46 2.36 2.95
CA MET A 117 11.58 1.77 3.69
C MET A 117 12.36 2.89 4.39
N CYS A 118 12.20 3.00 5.71
CA CYS A 118 13.05 3.86 6.52
C CYS A 118 14.47 3.27 6.57
N HIS A 119 15.40 3.87 5.83
CA HIS A 119 16.80 3.44 5.84
C HIS A 119 17.43 3.86 7.17
N LYS A 120 17.71 2.88 8.03
CA LYS A 120 18.35 3.10 9.33
C LYS A 120 19.85 3.32 9.09
N GLY A 121 20.26 4.58 8.92
CA GLY A 121 21.68 4.88 8.70
C GLY A 121 22.13 6.33 8.51
N THR A 122 21.24 7.32 8.31
CA THR A 122 21.69 8.66 7.84
C THR A 122 21.42 9.78 8.84
N ILE A 123 21.79 9.63 10.12
CA ILE A 123 22.02 10.79 10.99
C ILE A 123 23.22 10.51 11.89
N LYS A 124 24.44 10.82 11.42
CA LYS A 124 25.55 11.11 12.32
C LYS A 124 25.27 12.49 12.92
N ARG A 125 24.77 12.54 14.16
CA ARG A 125 24.75 13.79 14.93
C ARG A 125 26.20 14.18 15.21
N MET A 126 26.63 15.30 14.67
CA MET A 126 27.88 15.94 15.09
C MET A 126 27.70 16.42 16.53
N ALA A 127 28.56 15.96 17.45
CA ALA A 127 28.61 16.49 18.80
C ALA A 127 29.16 17.92 18.74
N MET A 128 28.46 18.89 19.32
CA MET A 128 29.01 20.22 19.57
C MET A 128 30.11 20.10 20.63
N LEU A 129 31.33 20.54 20.29
CA LEU A 129 32.43 20.72 21.22
C LEU A 129 32.02 21.76 22.28
N HIS A 130 32.03 21.35 23.55
CA HIS A 130 32.06 22.26 24.68
C HIS A 130 33.53 22.64 24.88
N GLU A 131 33.86 23.92 24.73
CA GLU A 131 35.17 24.44 25.12
C GLU A 131 35.22 24.54 26.64
N ASP A 132 36.14 23.80 27.26
CA ASP A 132 36.69 24.18 28.55
C ASP A 132 38.22 24.12 28.46
N THR A 133 38.79 25.28 28.72
CA THR A 133 40.23 25.56 28.72
C THR A 133 40.81 25.08 30.04
N ALA A 134 41.79 24.17 30.00
CA ALA A 134 42.72 23.98 31.11
C ALA A 134 44.07 23.48 30.57
N VAL A 135 45.05 24.36 30.72
CA VAL A 135 46.47 24.20 30.39
C VAL A 135 47.12 23.28 31.42
N GLU A 136 47.99 22.36 30.99
CA GLU A 136 49.21 22.02 31.71
C GLU A 136 50.25 21.42 30.74
N GLU A 137 51.51 21.82 30.96
CA GLU A 137 52.62 21.87 30.00
C GLU A 137 53.64 20.73 30.15
N GLN A 138 54.35 20.44 29.04
CA GLN A 138 55.76 19.97 28.89
C GLN A 138 56.14 18.58 29.47
N GLU A 139 56.96 17.72 28.85
CA GLU A 139 58.24 17.86 28.11
C GLU A 139 58.33 16.75 27.01
N ALA A 140 58.61 17.05 25.74
CA ALA A 140 59.91 17.11 25.07
C ALA A 140 60.75 15.80 25.06
N ASP A 141 60.73 15.09 23.93
CA ASP A 141 61.96 14.47 23.38
C ASP A 141 62.00 14.62 21.85
N ASN A 142 63.22 14.87 21.37
CA ASN A 142 63.61 15.59 20.17
C ASN A 142 63.92 14.68 18.97
N THR A 143 63.26 14.94 17.82
CA THR A 143 63.85 15.10 16.46
C THR A 143 64.53 13.90 15.73
N PRO A 144 64.86 14.00 14.42
CA PRO A 144 64.07 14.53 13.30
C PRO A 144 64.10 13.64 12.03
N ASN A 145 63.17 13.95 11.14
CA ASN A 145 63.04 13.55 9.74
C ASN A 145 64.31 13.76 8.89
N SER A 146 64.65 12.82 8.00
CA SER A 146 65.55 13.05 6.86
C SER A 146 65.02 12.39 5.58
N SER A 147 64.91 13.24 4.57
CA SER A 147 64.62 13.05 3.14
C SER A 147 65.26 11.83 2.47
N SER A 148 64.62 11.21 1.49
CA SER A 148 64.80 11.51 0.05
C SER A 148 63.86 10.56 -0.74
N GLY A 149 63.20 10.90 -1.85
CA GLY A 149 63.69 11.63 -3.02
C GLY A 149 63.96 10.63 -4.16
N LEU A 150 63.36 10.87 -5.34
CA LEU A 150 63.42 10.15 -6.63
C LEU A 150 64.77 9.47 -6.97
N THR A 151 64.86 8.42 -7.79
CA THR A 151 64.89 8.38 -9.30
C THR A 151 65.24 6.90 -9.62
N LEU A 152 64.86 6.19 -10.70
CA LEU A 152 64.85 6.43 -12.15
C LEU A 152 64.01 5.31 -12.79
#